data_AF-A0A949Z516-F1
#
_entry.id   AF-A0A949Z516-F1
#
_cell.length_a   1.000
_cell.length_b   1.000
_cell.length_c   1.000
_cell.angle_alpha   90.00
_cell.angle_beta   90.00
_cell.angle_gamma   90.00
#
_symmetry.space_group_name_H-M   'P 1'
#
loop_
_entity.id
_entity.type
_entity.pdbx_description
1 polymer ?
#
loop_
_entity_poly.entity_id
_entity_poly.type
_entity_poly.pdbx_seq_one_letter_code
_entity_poly.pdbx_strand_id
1 'polypeptide(L)'
;MIDSVRKRASYLRRLLTVALTLGIVISTFHVLSQGQHFFVPFVMAVLAVYLVDILSRLIRKIPFPGRSVPRTISVVFAFAIIFGLGFVLTEIVAQNARHVAAAAPKYQARLAQLQTEMFSKLGIEEPPELQQLVGTIDLRMVFATVAKQVASLLEDVTLIVIYGLFIMLERRFVPIKVQALFPDPERRKNAIR
;
A
#
# COMPACT_ATOMS: atom_id res chain seq x y z
N MET A 1 7.54 -56.26 -25.86
CA MET A 1 8.57 -55.20 -25.72
C MET A 1 8.05 -53.81 -26.13
N ILE A 2 7.18 -53.68 -27.14
CA ILE A 2 6.67 -52.38 -27.62
C ILE A 2 5.69 -51.71 -26.63
N ASP A 3 4.85 -52.49 -25.94
CA ASP A 3 3.87 -51.95 -24.99
C ASP A 3 4.46 -51.38 -23.70
N SER A 4 5.61 -51.91 -23.24
CA SER A 4 6.30 -51.36 -22.06
C SER A 4 6.93 -50.00 -22.36
N VAL A 5 7.41 -49.78 -23.60
CA VAL A 5 7.93 -48.49 -24.07
C VAL A 5 6.81 -47.46 -24.19
N ARG A 6 5.66 -47.84 -24.77
CA ARG A 6 4.49 -46.94 -24.91
C ARG A 6 3.90 -46.54 -23.56
N LYS A 7 3.81 -47.46 -22.60
CA LYS A 7 3.38 -47.15 -21.23
C LYS A 7 4.35 -46.17 -20.54
N ARG A 8 5.66 -46.42 -20.60
CA ARG A 8 6.69 -45.52 -20.02
C ARG A 8 6.62 -44.10 -20.59
N ALA A 9 6.44 -43.95 -21.91
CA ALA A 9 6.29 -42.64 -22.55
C ALA A 9 5.02 -41.89 -22.08
N SER A 10 3.92 -42.62 -21.83
CA SER A 10 2.69 -42.04 -21.26
C SER A 10 2.89 -41.55 -19.82
N TYR A 11 3.55 -42.35 -18.97
CA TYR A 11 3.86 -41.95 -17.59
C TYR A 11 4.79 -40.72 -17.55
N LEU A 12 5.83 -40.69 -18.38
CA LEU A 12 6.75 -39.55 -18.47
C LEU A 12 6.03 -38.27 -18.93
N ARG A 13 5.13 -38.35 -19.92
CA ARG A 13 4.32 -37.20 -20.35
C ARG A 13 3.39 -36.71 -19.24
N ARG A 14 2.72 -37.62 -18.51
CA ARG A 14 1.86 -37.25 -17.38
C ARG A 14 2.67 -36.58 -16.26
N LEU A 15 3.84 -37.13 -15.91
CA LEU A 15 4.73 -36.53 -14.93
C LEU A 15 5.21 -35.14 -15.37
N LEU A 16 5.57 -34.98 -16.65
CA LEU A 16 5.97 -33.68 -17.19
C LEU A 16 4.83 -32.66 -17.16
N THR A 17 3.61 -33.04 -17.56
CA THR A 17 2.45 -32.14 -17.49
C THR A 17 2.16 -31.72 -16.05
N VAL A 18 2.20 -32.65 -15.10
CA VAL A 18 2.01 -32.34 -13.67
C VAL A 18 3.12 -31.44 -13.13
N ALA A 19 4.38 -31.69 -13.51
CA ALA A 19 5.50 -30.83 -13.13
C ALA A 19 5.36 -29.41 -13.71
N LEU A 20 4.95 -29.28 -14.97
CA LEU A 20 4.71 -27.99 -15.62
C LEU A 20 3.53 -27.24 -14.99
N THR A 21 2.42 -27.91 -14.69
CA THR A 21 1.28 -27.25 -14.04
C THR A 21 1.64 -26.80 -12.63
N LEU A 22 2.35 -27.62 -11.85
CA LEU A 22 2.88 -27.22 -10.54
C LEU A 22 3.84 -26.03 -10.66
N GLY A 23 4.73 -26.06 -11.65
CA GLY A 23 5.64 -24.94 -11.94
C GLY A 23 4.90 -23.64 -12.25
N ILE A 24 3.86 -23.70 -13.09
CA ILE A 24 3.02 -22.53 -13.41
C ILE A 24 2.29 -22.02 -12.17
N VAL A 25 1.72 -22.90 -11.35
CA VAL A 25 1.01 -22.50 -10.12
C VAL A 25 1.95 -21.82 -9.13
N ILE A 26 3.12 -22.42 -8.88
CA ILE A 26 4.13 -21.84 -7.97
C ILE A 26 4.65 -20.50 -8.52
N SER A 27 4.94 -20.43 -9.83
CA SER A 27 5.40 -19.19 -10.46
C SER A 27 4.35 -18.09 -10.38
N THR A 28 3.08 -18.43 -10.63
CA THR A 28 1.96 -17.49 -10.52
C THR A 28 1.81 -16.99 -9.08
N PHE A 29 1.87 -17.89 -8.09
CA PHE A 29 1.80 -17.51 -6.68
C PHE A 29 2.98 -16.60 -6.28
N HIS A 30 4.18 -16.92 -6.75
CA HIS A 30 5.36 -16.10 -6.49
C HIS A 30 5.25 -14.69 -7.10
N VAL A 31 4.83 -14.60 -8.37
CA VAL A 31 4.58 -13.33 -9.04
C VAL A 31 3.48 -12.52 -8.35
N LEU A 32 2.37 -13.15 -7.94
CA LEU A 32 1.30 -12.49 -7.19
C LEU A 32 1.77 -12.00 -5.81
N SER A 33 2.56 -12.81 -5.10
CA SER A 33 3.09 -12.46 -3.78
C SER A 33 4.03 -11.26 -3.84
N GLN A 34 4.89 -11.17 -4.85
CA GLN A 34 5.75 -10.00 -5.05
C GLN A 34 4.96 -8.81 -5.64
N GLY A 35 4.03 -9.09 -6.54
CA GLY A 35 3.18 -8.12 -7.21
C GLY A 35 2.16 -7.45 -6.30
N GLN A 36 1.93 -7.97 -5.08
CA GLN A 36 0.98 -7.40 -4.12
C GLN A 36 1.24 -5.91 -3.86
N HIS A 37 2.51 -5.50 -3.84
CA HIS A 37 2.93 -4.10 -3.64
C HIS A 37 2.47 -3.17 -4.76
N PHE A 38 2.09 -3.71 -5.93
CA PHE A 38 1.49 -2.95 -7.02
C PHE A 38 -0.04 -3.06 -7.02
N PHE A 39 -0.56 -4.28 -6.80
CA PHE A 39 -2.00 -4.53 -6.86
C PHE A 39 -2.77 -3.87 -5.70
N VAL A 40 -2.21 -3.87 -4.48
CA VAL A 40 -2.88 -3.28 -3.31
C VAL A 40 -3.06 -1.77 -3.49
N PRO A 41 -2.03 -0.96 -3.82
CA PRO A 41 -2.21 0.45 -4.13
C PRO A 41 -3.17 0.72 -5.29
N PHE A 42 -3.18 -0.13 -6.32
CA PHE A 42 -4.11 -0.01 -7.44
C PHE A 42 -5.58 -0.16 -6.98
N VAL A 43 -5.90 -1.20 -6.21
CA VAL A 43 -7.26 -1.40 -5.68
C VAL A 43 -7.64 -0.25 -4.76
N MET A 44 -6.72 0.19 -3.90
CA MET A 44 -6.95 1.36 -3.03
C MET A 44 -7.22 2.63 -3.84
N ALA A 45 -6.54 2.84 -4.96
CA ALA A 45 -6.79 3.98 -5.85
C ALA A 45 -8.18 3.93 -6.47
N VAL A 46 -8.65 2.75 -6.90
CA VAL A 46 -10.03 2.58 -7.39
C VAL A 46 -11.05 2.97 -6.31
N LEU A 47 -10.85 2.52 -5.07
CA LEU A 47 -11.71 2.89 -3.94
C LEU A 47 -11.63 4.39 -3.62
N ALA A 48 -10.44 4.97 -3.63
CA ALA A 48 -10.24 6.40 -3.39
C ALA A 48 -10.94 7.25 -4.46
N VAL A 49 -10.84 6.87 -5.74
CA VAL A 49 -11.55 7.57 -6.82
C VAL A 49 -13.07 7.41 -6.68
N TYR A 50 -13.56 6.27 -6.21
CA TYR A 50 -14.98 6.13 -5.87
C TYR A 50 -15.38 7.07 -4.72
N LEU A 51 -14.53 7.26 -3.72
CA LEU A 51 -14.75 8.23 -2.65
C LEU A 51 -14.72 9.68 -3.18
N VAL A 52 -13.86 9.99 -4.14
CA VAL A 52 -13.85 11.27 -4.87
C VAL A 52 -15.20 11.50 -5.56
N ASP A 53 -15.76 10.49 -6.21
CA ASP A 53 -17.08 10.59 -6.85
C ASP A 53 -18.17 10.89 -5.81
N ILE A 54 -18.16 10.22 -4.65
CA ILE A 54 -19.09 10.50 -3.55
C ILE A 54 -18.92 11.94 -3.06
N LEU A 55 -17.71 12.32 -2.67
CA LEU A 55 -17.43 13.64 -2.10
C LEU A 55 -17.76 14.77 -3.09
N SER A 56 -17.49 14.58 -4.38
CA SER A 56 -17.86 15.54 -5.43
C SER A 56 -19.38 15.77 -5.49
N ARG A 57 -20.20 14.73 -5.28
CA ARG A 57 -21.66 14.86 -5.20
C ARG A 57 -22.10 15.61 -3.96
N LEU A 58 -21.41 15.43 -2.83
CA LEU A 58 -21.67 16.20 -1.61
C LEU A 58 -21.33 17.67 -1.81
N ILE A 59 -20.16 17.98 -2.37
CA ILE A 59 -19.74 19.36 -2.67
C ILE A 59 -20.77 20.07 -3.57
N ARG A 60 -21.32 19.37 -4.56
CA ARG A 60 -22.35 19.93 -5.46
C ARG A 60 -23.68 20.23 -4.78
N LYS A 61 -23.98 19.63 -3.62
CA LYS A 61 -25.20 19.90 -2.84
C LYS A 61 -25.08 21.13 -1.96
N ILE A 62 -23.87 21.65 -1.74
CA ILE A 62 -23.65 22.84 -0.94
C ILE A 62 -24.23 24.04 -1.71
N PRO A 63 -25.19 24.79 -1.14
CA PRO A 63 -25.75 25.96 -1.79
C PRO A 63 -24.67 27.04 -1.89
N PHE A 64 -24.08 27.18 -3.07
CA PHE A 64 -23.13 28.26 -3.36
C PHE A 64 -23.91 29.51 -3.79
N PRO A 65 -23.59 30.70 -3.26
CA PRO A 65 -24.34 31.91 -3.57
C PRO A 65 -24.26 32.23 -5.07
N GLY A 66 -25.35 31.94 -5.79
CA GLY A 66 -25.60 32.40 -7.15
C GLY A 66 -25.42 31.39 -8.29
N ARG A 67 -24.71 30.26 -8.13
CA ARG A 67 -24.56 29.22 -9.19
C ARG A 67 -24.28 27.82 -8.61
N SER A 68 -24.74 26.77 -9.30
CA SER A 68 -24.35 25.39 -8.99
C SER A 68 -22.88 25.16 -9.34
N VAL A 69 -22.15 24.47 -8.46
CA VAL A 69 -20.72 24.17 -8.68
C VAL A 69 -20.57 23.25 -9.91
N PRO A 70 -19.78 23.63 -10.93
CA PRO A 70 -19.51 22.79 -12.09
C PRO A 70 -18.92 21.44 -11.70
N ARG A 71 -19.35 20.36 -12.36
CA ARG A 71 -18.92 18.98 -12.05
C ARG A 71 -17.41 18.84 -11.99
N THR A 72 -16.69 19.44 -12.95
CA THR A 72 -15.22 19.37 -13.02
C THR A 72 -14.57 19.98 -11.78
N ILE A 73 -15.06 21.13 -11.32
CA ILE A 73 -14.51 21.82 -10.15
C ILE A 73 -14.76 20.98 -8.89
N SER A 74 -15.96 20.43 -8.72
CA SER A 74 -16.28 19.59 -7.55
C SER A 74 -15.44 18.31 -7.51
N VAL A 75 -15.14 17.72 -8.67
CA VAL A 75 -14.31 16.52 -8.77
C VAL A 75 -12.85 16.84 -8.45
N VAL A 76 -12.29 17.90 -9.02
CA VAL A 76 -10.91 18.34 -8.74
C VAL A 76 -10.76 18.68 -7.26
N PHE A 77 -11.73 19.38 -6.67
CA PHE A 77 -11.71 19.73 -5.26
C PHE A 77 -11.84 18.49 -4.36
N ALA A 78 -12.74 17.56 -4.68
CA ALA A 78 -12.85 16.28 -3.96
C ALA A 78 -11.55 15.46 -4.04
N PHE A 79 -10.90 15.43 -5.19
CA PHE A 79 -9.61 14.78 -5.38
C PHE A 79 -8.54 15.43 -4.49
N ALA A 80 -8.42 16.76 -4.54
CA ALA A 80 -7.48 17.51 -3.72
C ALA A 80 -7.70 17.28 -2.22
N ILE A 81 -8.96 17.22 -1.76
CA ILE A 81 -9.27 16.93 -0.36
C ILE A 81 -8.83 15.52 0.03
N ILE A 82 -9.25 14.50 -0.71
CA ILE A 82 -9.00 13.10 -0.32
C ILE A 82 -7.51 12.79 -0.36
N PHE A 83 -6.85 13.10 -1.46
CA PHE A 83 -5.44 12.78 -1.65
C PHE A 83 -4.53 13.76 -0.89
N GLY A 84 -4.88 15.05 -0.85
CA GLY A 84 -4.13 16.04 -0.09
C GLY A 84 -4.17 15.79 1.40
N LEU A 85 -5.35 15.47 1.97
CA LEU A 85 -5.46 15.11 3.39
C LEU A 85 -4.69 13.82 3.69
N GLY A 86 -4.81 12.80 2.84
CA GLY A 86 -4.05 11.55 2.99
C GLY A 86 -2.54 11.79 3.00
N PHE A 87 -2.04 12.61 2.07
CA PHE A 87 -0.62 12.96 2.00
C PHE A 87 -0.14 13.73 3.24
N VAL A 88 -0.89 14.76 3.65
CA VAL A 88 -0.57 15.58 4.84
C VAL A 88 -0.54 14.71 6.10
N LEU A 89 -1.54 13.85 6.30
CA LEU A 89 -1.58 12.97 7.47
C LEU A 89 -0.38 12.03 7.51
N THR A 90 -0.03 11.39 6.38
CA THR A 90 1.13 10.51 6.32
C THR A 90 2.43 11.27 6.54
N GLU A 91 2.58 12.48 5.99
CA GLU A 91 3.77 13.30 6.20
C GLU A 91 3.92 13.74 7.67
N ILE A 92 2.82 14.10 8.35
CA ILE A 92 2.84 14.40 9.79
C ILE A 92 3.33 13.19 10.58
N VAL A 93 2.81 11.99 10.28
CA VAL A 93 3.25 10.76 10.95
C VAL A 93 4.72 10.47 10.62
N ALA A 94 5.17 10.71 9.39
CA ALA A 94 6.56 10.51 8.96
C ALA A 94 7.52 11.45 9.68
N GLN A 95 7.17 12.73 9.78
CA GLN A 95 7.94 13.72 10.53
C GLN A 95 8.05 13.33 12.00
N ASN A 96 6.93 12.98 12.63
CA ASN A 96 6.93 12.54 14.03
C ASN A 96 7.80 11.30 14.24
N ALA A 97 7.71 10.30 13.36
CA ALA A 97 8.54 9.11 13.45
C ALA A 97 10.05 9.44 13.34
N ARG A 98 10.43 10.33 12.42
CA ARG A 98 11.82 10.81 12.28
C ARG A 98 12.30 11.56 13.51
N HIS A 99 11.46 12.43 14.09
CA HIS A 99 11.78 13.17 15.32
C HIS A 99 12.00 12.23 16.51
N VAL A 100 11.12 11.24 16.68
CA VAL A 100 11.25 10.23 17.75
C VAL A 100 12.50 9.38 17.54
N ALA A 101 12.79 8.96 16.31
CA ALA A 101 14.01 8.21 15.98
C ALA A 101 15.28 9.01 16.27
N ALA A 102 15.30 10.32 15.99
CA ALA A 102 16.42 11.20 16.31
C ALA A 102 16.61 11.38 17.83
N ALA A 103 15.52 11.39 18.60
CA ALA A 103 15.55 11.49 20.05
C ALA A 103 15.85 10.15 20.77
N ALA A 104 15.85 9.03 20.05
CA ALA A 104 16.09 7.69 20.58
C ALA A 104 17.31 7.56 21.50
N PRO A 105 18.52 8.08 21.14
CA PRO A 105 19.69 7.96 22.00
C PRO A 105 19.51 8.69 23.34
N LYS A 106 18.79 9.82 23.32
CA LYS A 106 18.49 10.59 24.53
C LYS A 106 17.53 9.83 25.45
N TYR A 107 16.51 9.17 24.90
CA TYR A 107 15.62 8.33 25.68
C TYR A 107 16.33 7.12 26.28
N GLN A 108 17.23 6.47 25.51
CA GLN A 108 18.03 5.35 26.01
C GLN A 108 18.94 5.77 27.16
N ALA A 109 19.62 6.91 27.05
CA ALA A 109 20.44 7.45 28.12
C ALA A 109 19.62 7.80 29.38
N ARG A 110 18.41 8.36 29.22
CA ARG A 110 17.50 8.65 30.34
C ARG A 110 17.02 7.40 31.04
N LEU A 111 16.70 6.34 30.30
CA LEU A 111 16.30 5.05 30.88
C LEU A 111 17.44 4.42 31.67
N ALA A 112 18.67 4.46 31.14
CA ALA A 112 19.85 4.00 31.87
C ALA A 112 20.06 4.80 33.17
N GLN A 113 19.88 6.12 33.16
CA GLN A 113 19.97 6.96 34.37
C GLN A 113 18.89 6.63 35.41
N LEU A 114 17.62 6.57 35.00
CA LEU A 114 16.49 6.22 35.87
C LEU A 114 16.68 4.85 36.52
N GLN A 115 17.22 3.90 35.75
CA GLN A 115 17.57 2.59 36.24
C GLN A 115 18.64 2.66 37.33
N THR A 116 19.75 3.37 37.09
CA THR A 116 20.81 3.54 38.10
C THR A 116 20.28 4.20 39.37
N GLU A 117 19.46 5.25 39.25
CA GLU A 117 18.85 5.95 40.39
C GLU A 117 17.87 5.07 41.20
N MET A 118 17.10 4.22 40.51
CA MET A 118 16.20 3.26 41.16
C MET A 118 16.98 2.24 41.99
N PHE A 119 18.06 1.67 41.45
CA PHE A 119 18.87 0.69 42.16
C PHE A 119 19.68 1.29 43.30
N SER A 120 20.23 2.49 43.13
CA SER A 120 20.93 3.19 44.20
C SER A 120 20.01 3.49 45.39
N LYS A 121 18.72 3.79 45.15
CA LYS A 121 17.72 3.98 46.21
C LYS A 121 17.32 2.70 46.92
N LEU A 122 17.41 1.55 46.25
CA LEU A 122 17.11 0.23 46.82
C LEU A 122 18.33 -0.41 47.51
N GLY A 123 19.49 0.26 47.53
CA GLY A 123 20.72 -0.27 48.12
C GLY A 123 21.33 -1.44 47.33
N ILE A 124 20.90 -1.64 46.08
CA ILE A 124 21.41 -2.68 45.20
C ILE A 124 22.46 -2.01 44.31
N GLU A 125 23.74 -2.17 44.65
CA GLU A 125 24.83 -1.49 43.93
C GLU A 125 24.95 -2.00 42.48
N GLU A 126 24.64 -3.27 42.23
CA GLU A 126 24.65 -3.87 40.88
C GLU A 126 23.66 -5.05 40.76
N PRO A 127 22.46 -4.88 40.17
CA PRO A 127 21.67 -5.99 39.67
C PRO A 127 21.99 -6.21 38.17
N PRO A 128 22.78 -7.24 37.83
CA PRO A 128 23.28 -7.45 36.47
C PRO A 128 22.18 -7.76 35.44
N GLU A 129 21.05 -8.35 35.85
CA GLU A 129 20.01 -8.81 34.92
C GLU A 129 19.26 -7.67 34.22
N LEU A 130 18.97 -6.58 34.92
CA LEU A 130 18.18 -5.47 34.36
C LEU A 130 19.01 -4.55 33.46
N GLN A 131 20.31 -4.38 33.74
CA GLN A 131 21.21 -3.59 32.87
C GLN A 131 21.41 -4.30 31.52
N GLN A 132 21.54 -5.63 31.55
CA GLN A 132 21.60 -6.43 30.34
C GLN A 132 20.30 -6.33 29.54
N LEU A 133 19.12 -6.36 30.17
CA LEU A 133 17.83 -6.20 29.48
C LEU A 133 17.72 -4.84 28.75
N VAL A 134 18.06 -3.73 29.40
CA VAL A 134 17.99 -2.38 28.80
C VAL A 134 19.06 -2.20 27.70
N GLY A 135 20.24 -2.80 27.86
CA GLY A 135 21.26 -2.84 26.81
C GLY A 135 20.89 -3.72 25.61
N THR A 136 20.03 -4.71 25.80
CA THR A 136 19.57 -5.62 24.72
C THR A 136 18.50 -4.96 23.84
N ILE A 137 17.71 -4.03 24.39
CA ILE A 137 16.70 -3.30 23.62
C ILE A 137 17.38 -2.14 22.89
N ASP A 138 17.71 -2.36 21.62
CA ASP A 138 18.19 -1.29 20.74
C ASP A 138 17.00 -0.39 20.33
N LEU A 139 16.72 0.62 21.15
CA LEU A 139 15.69 1.62 20.86
C LEU A 139 15.94 2.31 19.51
N ARG A 140 17.19 2.45 19.06
CA ARG A 140 17.51 2.98 17.73
C ARG A 140 16.94 2.08 16.65
N MET A 141 17.10 0.77 16.77
CA MET A 141 16.55 -0.20 15.81
C MET A 141 15.02 -0.21 15.79
N VAL A 142 14.38 -0.13 16.97
CA VAL A 142 12.91 -0.06 17.08
C VAL A 142 12.40 1.19 16.35
N PHE A 143 12.94 2.37 16.67
CA PHE A 143 12.48 3.60 16.05
C PHE A 143 12.87 3.71 14.56
N ALA A 144 14.01 3.16 14.14
CA ALA A 144 14.37 3.04 12.74
C ALA A 144 13.37 2.15 11.96
N THR A 145 12.90 1.06 12.57
CA THR A 145 11.88 0.19 11.99
C THR A 145 10.55 0.94 11.84
N VAL A 146 10.13 1.68 12.86
CA VAL A 146 8.93 2.55 12.79
C VAL A 146 9.08 3.58 11.68
N ALA A 147 10.21 4.29 11.61
CA ALA A 147 10.46 5.28 10.56
C ALA A 147 10.42 4.66 9.16
N LYS A 148 10.98 3.45 8.99
CA LYS A 148 10.92 2.70 7.73
C LYS A 148 9.49 2.31 7.36
N GLN A 149 8.68 1.85 8.31
CA GLN A 149 7.27 1.54 8.06
C GLN A 149 6.49 2.78 7.62
N VAL A 150 6.73 3.92 8.27
CA VAL A 150 6.06 5.17 7.87
C VAL A 150 6.54 5.65 6.49
N ALA A 151 7.82 5.49 6.16
CA ALA A 151 8.32 5.76 4.81
C ALA A 151 7.65 4.86 3.76
N SER A 152 7.43 3.58 4.06
CA SER A 152 6.68 2.66 3.20
C SER A 152 5.23 3.11 2.99
N LEU A 153 4.56 3.63 4.03
CA LEU A 153 3.21 4.18 3.89
C LEU A 153 3.19 5.39 2.95
N LEU A 154 4.22 6.25 2.99
CA LEU A 154 4.33 7.39 2.09
C LEU A 154 4.52 6.95 0.63
N GLU A 155 5.30 5.89 0.41
CA GLU A 155 5.45 5.25 -0.90
C GLU A 155 4.11 4.71 -1.41
N ASP A 156 3.39 3.95 -0.58
CA ASP A 156 2.07 3.40 -0.92
C ASP A 156 1.07 4.53 -1.25
N VAL A 157 0.97 5.56 -0.41
CA VAL A 157 0.09 6.72 -0.66
C VAL A 157 0.45 7.41 -1.98
N THR A 158 1.74 7.57 -2.27
CA THR A 158 2.20 8.17 -3.53
C THR A 158 1.76 7.33 -4.73
N LEU A 159 1.89 5.99 -4.66
CA LEU A 159 1.40 5.10 -5.71
C LEU A 159 -0.13 5.20 -5.88
N ILE A 160 -0.89 5.23 -4.79
CA ILE A 160 -2.35 5.39 -4.82
C ILE A 160 -2.74 6.71 -5.50
N VAL A 161 -2.03 7.82 -5.21
CA VAL A 161 -2.24 9.11 -5.87
C VAL A 161 -2.00 9.01 -7.38
N ILE A 162 -0.87 8.42 -7.78
CA ILE A 162 -0.51 8.26 -9.21
C ILE A 162 -1.55 7.41 -9.94
N TYR A 163 -1.93 6.26 -9.37
CA TYR A 163 -2.98 5.42 -9.96
C TYR A 163 -4.33 6.13 -9.99
N GLY A 164 -4.68 6.86 -8.92
CA GLY A 164 -5.90 7.65 -8.87
C GLY A 164 -5.95 8.69 -9.99
N LEU A 165 -4.86 9.45 -10.18
CA LEU A 165 -4.73 10.39 -11.29
C LEU A 165 -4.89 9.70 -12.64
N PHE A 166 -4.23 8.57 -12.85
CA PHE A 166 -4.33 7.82 -14.09
C PHE A 166 -5.77 7.37 -14.36
N ILE A 167 -6.44 6.78 -13.36
CA ILE A 167 -7.84 6.35 -13.47
C ILE A 167 -8.75 7.54 -13.80
N MET A 168 -8.57 8.68 -13.13
CA MET A 168 -9.38 9.88 -13.38
C MET A 168 -9.14 10.48 -14.78
N LEU A 169 -7.89 10.49 -15.24
CA LEU A 169 -7.52 10.95 -16.57
C LEU A 169 -8.09 10.00 -17.64
N GLU A 170 -7.89 8.71 -17.45
CA GLU A 170 -8.29 7.66 -18.38
C GLU A 170 -9.81 7.62 -18.57
N ARG A 171 -10.61 7.83 -17.51
CA ARG A 171 -12.08 7.92 -17.58
C ARG A 171 -12.59 8.85 -18.68
N ARG A 172 -11.85 9.91 -19.05
CA ARG A 172 -12.24 10.82 -20.14
C ARG A 172 -12.04 10.21 -21.53
N PHE A 173 -11.07 9.31 -21.69
CA PHE A 173 -10.64 8.73 -22.97
C PHE A 173 -11.12 7.29 -23.19
N VAL A 174 -11.56 6.58 -22.12
CA VAL A 174 -12.13 5.22 -22.23
C VAL A 174 -13.16 5.10 -23.35
N PRO A 175 -14.14 6.03 -23.51
CA PRO A 175 -15.15 5.90 -24.56
C PRO A 175 -14.56 5.86 -25.97
N ILE A 176 -13.49 6.63 -26.22
CA ILE A 176 -12.81 6.70 -27.52
C ILE A 176 -12.02 5.40 -27.77
N LYS A 177 -11.31 4.90 -26.75
CA LYS A 177 -10.57 3.64 -26.82
C LYS A 177 -11.50 2.44 -27.05
N VAL A 178 -12.63 2.38 -26.36
CA VAL A 178 -13.65 1.33 -26.55
C VAL A 178 -14.29 1.43 -27.94
N GLN A 179 -14.56 2.63 -28.44
CA GLN A 179 -15.09 2.83 -29.79
C GLN A 179 -14.10 2.38 -30.89
N ALA A 180 -12.80 2.56 -30.69
CA ALA A 180 -11.77 2.11 -31.62
C ALA A 180 -11.59 0.58 -31.63
N LEU A 181 -11.83 -0.09 -30.49
CA LEU A 181 -11.72 -1.55 -30.36
C LEU A 181 -12.95 -2.30 -30.86
N PHE A 182 -14.12 -1.65 -30.91
CA PHE A 182 -15.37 -2.23 -31.42
C PHE A 182 -15.99 -1.36 -32.53
N PRO A 183 -15.49 -1.51 -33.79
CA PRO A 183 -15.99 -0.76 -34.94
C PRO A 183 -17.48 -1.04 -35.23
N ASP A 184 -17.97 -2.22 -34.87
CA ASP A 184 -19.34 -2.66 -35.12
C ASP A 184 -20.34 -2.06 -34.10
N PRO A 185 -21.35 -1.27 -34.52
CA PRO A 185 -22.29 -0.58 -33.63
C PRO A 185 -23.13 -1.51 -32.74
N GLU A 186 -23.48 -2.71 -33.23
CA GLU A 186 -24.33 -3.67 -32.52
C GLU A 186 -23.58 -4.36 -31.36
N ARG A 187 -22.29 -4.68 -31.56
CA ARG A 187 -21.42 -5.19 -30.47
C ARG A 187 -21.10 -4.10 -29.44
N ARG A 188 -21.13 -2.83 -29.85
CA ARG A 188 -20.83 -1.68 -28.99
C ARG A 188 -21.88 -1.42 -27.91
N LYS A 189 -23.16 -1.66 -28.21
CA LYS A 189 -24.28 -1.53 -27.24
C LYS A 189 -24.18 -2.52 -26.08
N ASN A 190 -23.59 -3.69 -26.30
CA ASN A 190 -23.43 -4.72 -25.27
C ASN A 190 -22.17 -4.54 -24.42
N ALA A 191 -21.16 -3.82 -24.92
CA ALA A 191 -19.90 -3.57 -24.20
C ALA A 191 -19.92 -2.30 -23.31
N ILE A 192 -20.87 -1.39 -23.53
CA ILE A 192 -20.98 -0.10 -22.81
C ILE A 192 -22.11 -0.13 -21.75
N ARG A 193 -22.90 -1.21 -21.69
CA ARG A 193 -24.03 -1.35 -20.76
C ARG A 193 -23.60 -1.67 -19.34
#